data_AF-A0AAV7ATP0-F1
#
_entry.id   AF-A0AAV7ATP0-F1
#
_cell.length_a   1.000
_cell.length_b   1.000
_cell.length_c   1.000
_cell.angle_alpha   90.00
_cell.angle_beta   90.00
_cell.angle_gamma   90.00
#
_symmetry.space_group_name_H-M   'P 1'
#
loop_
_entity.id
_entity.type
_entity.pdbx_description
1 polymer ?
#
loop_
_entity_poly.entity_id
_entity_poly.type
_entity_poly.pdbx_seq_one_letter_code
_entity_poly.pdbx_strand_id
1 'polypeptide(L)'
;MAGKTALIVLAHQERTSFNYAMKEVTEKALKKKGWTVLVSDLYEMKFNPVLSRNDITGKAKEPSRFKYGAEILAAWKEGRLAKDIKEEQKKVDRADLIIFQFPLYWFGLPAIMKGWVERVLSMGFAYSFETMYSKGPFK
;
A
#
# COMPACT_ATOMS: atom_id res chain seq x y z
N MET A 1 21.24 7.77 15.66
CA MET A 1 20.75 6.89 14.57
C MET A 1 19.23 6.99 14.54
N ALA A 2 18.63 7.30 13.40
CA ALA A 2 17.17 7.34 13.29
C ALA A 2 16.60 5.93 13.57
N GLY A 3 15.53 5.83 14.37
CA GLY A 3 14.92 4.55 14.71
C GLY A 3 14.28 3.88 13.49
N LYS A 4 14.28 2.55 13.45
CA LYS A 4 13.64 1.79 12.37
C LYS A 4 12.12 1.96 12.36
N THR A 5 11.50 1.90 11.19
CA THR A 5 10.06 2.03 10.98
C THR A 5 9.48 0.75 10.39
N ALA A 6 8.38 0.26 10.98
CA ALA A 6 7.58 -0.83 10.43
C ALA A 6 6.21 -0.31 9.99
N LEU A 7 5.71 -0.81 8.86
CA LEU A 7 4.34 -0.63 8.40
C LEU A 7 3.57 -1.94 8.53
N ILE A 8 2.46 -1.95 9.26
CA ILE A 8 1.54 -3.08 9.31
C ILE A 8 0.32 -2.75 8.44
N VAL A 9 0.08 -3.55 7.39
CA VAL A 9 -1.13 -3.47 6.56
C VAL A 9 -2.07 -4.58 7.01
N LEU A 10 -3.20 -4.21 7.61
CA LEU A 10 -4.19 -5.14 8.15
C LEU A 10 -5.41 -5.21 7.23
N ALA A 11 -5.83 -6.42 6.87
CA ALA A 11 -7.07 -6.68 6.15
C ALA A 11 -7.97 -7.65 6.91
N HIS A 12 -8.66 -7.15 7.93
CA HIS A 12 -9.72 -7.88 8.60
C HIS A 12 -10.83 -6.92 9.07
N GLN A 13 -12.09 -7.34 8.98
CA GLN A 13 -13.29 -6.55 9.27
C GLN A 13 -13.48 -6.38 10.79
N GLU A 14 -13.27 -7.48 11.52
CA GLU A 14 -13.58 -7.56 12.94
C GLU A 14 -12.39 -7.26 13.87
N ARG A 15 -12.59 -6.34 14.81
CA ARG A 15 -11.64 -6.02 15.89
C ARG A 15 -11.46 -7.15 16.91
N THR A 16 -12.43 -8.04 17.00
CA THR A 16 -12.40 -9.23 17.87
C THR A 16 -11.71 -10.43 17.22
N SER A 17 -11.25 -10.29 15.97
CA SER A 17 -10.60 -11.39 15.26
C SER A 17 -9.19 -11.70 15.75
N PHE A 18 -8.76 -12.93 15.51
CA PHE A 18 -7.37 -13.33 15.74
C PHE A 18 -6.38 -12.53 14.89
N ASN A 19 -6.76 -12.12 13.67
CA ASN A 19 -5.94 -11.24 12.83
C ASN A 19 -5.70 -9.88 13.48
N TYR A 20 -6.74 -9.29 14.07
CA TYR A 20 -6.62 -8.02 14.78
C TYR A 20 -5.74 -8.17 16.03
N ALA A 21 -5.90 -9.26 16.79
CA ALA A 21 -5.04 -9.58 17.94
C ALA A 21 -3.56 -9.74 17.53
N MET A 22 -3.28 -10.44 16.42
CA MET A 22 -1.92 -10.59 15.89
C MET A 22 -1.30 -9.25 15.49
N LYS A 23 -2.09 -8.34 14.88
CA LYS A 23 -1.66 -6.97 14.60
C LYS A 23 -1.28 -6.23 15.88
N GLU A 24 -2.11 -6.29 16.92
CA GLU A 24 -1.85 -5.57 18.18
C GLU A 24 -0.61 -6.08 18.92
N VAL A 25 -0.45 -7.42 18.99
CA VAL A 25 0.74 -8.03 19.59
C VAL A 25 2.00 -7.63 18.82
N THR A 26 1.94 -7.65 17.49
CA THR A 26 3.06 -7.25 16.62
C THR A 26 3.44 -5.78 16.82
N GLU A 27 2.45 -4.89 16.81
CA GLU A 27 2.65 -3.45 17.05
C GLU A 27 3.29 -3.19 18.42
N LYS A 28 2.77 -3.82 19.48
CA LYS A 28 3.29 -3.70 20.84
C LYS A 28 4.73 -4.22 20.95
N ALA A 29 5.02 -5.37 20.33
CA ALA A 29 6.35 -5.97 20.37
C ALA A 29 7.41 -5.11 19.65
N LEU A 30 7.08 -4.55 18.49
CA LEU A 30 7.96 -3.67 17.73
C LEU A 30 8.19 -2.34 18.45
N LYS A 31 7.13 -1.71 18.97
CA LYS A 31 7.24 -0.49 19.79
C LYS A 31 8.12 -0.70 21.02
N LYS A 32 8.00 -1.83 21.72
CA LYS A 32 8.86 -2.19 22.87
C LYS A 32 10.34 -2.30 22.48
N LYS A 33 10.65 -2.65 21.22
CA LYS A 33 12.01 -2.71 20.67
C LYS A 33 12.49 -1.36 20.09
N GLY A 34 11.74 -0.27 20.30
CA GLY A 34 12.10 1.07 19.84
C GLY A 34 11.80 1.36 18.36
N TRP A 35 10.97 0.54 17.71
CA TRP A 35 10.54 0.81 16.34
C TRP A 35 9.41 1.84 16.31
N THR A 36 9.43 2.71 15.30
CA THR A 36 8.23 3.45 14.90
C THR A 36 7.31 2.47 14.18
N VAL A 37 6.03 2.40 14.56
CA VAL A 37 5.06 1.52 13.91
C VAL A 37 3.95 2.35 13.28
N LEU A 38 3.81 2.22 11.96
CA LEU A 38 2.71 2.75 11.16
C LEU A 38 1.71 1.63 10.91
N VAL A 39 0.41 1.96 10.88
CA VAL A 39 -0.65 0.99 10.63
C VAL A 39 -1.56 1.50 9.51
N SER A 40 -1.89 0.61 8.59
CA SER A 40 -2.94 0.78 7.58
C SER A 40 -3.98 -0.32 7.80
N ASP A 41 -5.00 -0.01 8.61
CA ASP A 41 -6.16 -0.88 8.80
C ASP A 41 -7.16 -0.61 7.67
N LEU A 42 -7.14 -1.48 6.64
CA LEU A 42 -7.81 -1.20 5.37
C LEU A 42 -9.33 -1.11 5.51
N TYR A 43 -9.92 -1.89 6.42
CA TYR A 43 -11.36 -1.86 6.66
C TYR A 43 -11.77 -0.63 7.46
N GLU A 44 -11.02 -0.26 8.50
CA GLU A 44 -11.25 0.98 9.26
C GLU A 44 -11.12 2.21 8.37
N MET A 45 -10.12 2.22 7.49
CA MET A 45 -9.89 3.30 6.51
C MET A 45 -10.97 3.36 5.41
N LYS A 46 -11.82 2.34 5.29
CA LYS A 46 -12.71 2.14 4.15
C LYS A 46 -11.95 2.27 2.81
N PHE A 47 -10.77 1.65 2.76
CA PHE A 47 -9.88 1.77 1.62
C PHE A 47 -10.58 1.29 0.34
N ASN A 48 -10.59 2.13 -0.71
CA ASN A 48 -11.15 1.75 -2.00
C ASN A 48 -10.19 0.78 -2.71
N PRO A 49 -10.57 -0.49 -2.97
CA PRO A 49 -9.67 -1.43 -3.61
C PRO A 49 -9.74 -1.40 -5.15
N VAL A 50 -10.63 -0.59 -5.73
CA VAL A 50 -10.93 -0.64 -7.16
C VAL A 50 -10.06 0.35 -7.92
N LEU A 51 -9.25 -0.17 -8.85
CA LEU A 51 -8.49 0.62 -9.81
C LEU A 51 -9.44 1.40 -10.70
N SER A 52 -9.22 2.71 -10.82
CA SER A 52 -10.05 3.54 -11.67
C SER A 52 -9.34 4.81 -12.13
N ARG A 53 -10.00 5.57 -13.01
CA ARG A 53 -9.55 6.91 -13.40
C ARG A 53 -9.45 7.87 -12.21
N ASN A 54 -10.16 7.59 -11.12
CA ASN A 54 -10.15 8.42 -9.91
C ASN A 54 -8.86 8.29 -9.10
N ASP A 55 -7.98 7.34 -9.45
CA ASP A 55 -6.64 7.23 -8.87
C ASP A 55 -5.70 8.36 -9.34
N ILE A 56 -6.16 9.14 -10.31
CA ILE A 56 -5.45 10.26 -10.91
C ILE A 56 -6.28 11.53 -10.70
N THR A 57 -5.64 12.54 -10.13
CA THR A 57 -6.18 13.89 -10.03
C THR A 57 -5.90 14.67 -11.32
N GLY A 58 -6.89 15.47 -11.74
CA GLY A 58 -6.83 16.20 -13.01
C GLY A 58 -7.14 15.33 -14.23
N LYS A 59 -6.70 15.78 -15.41
CA LYS A 59 -6.96 15.08 -16.67
C LYS A 59 -5.94 13.96 -16.90
N ALA A 60 -6.44 12.80 -17.35
CA ALA A 60 -5.60 11.75 -17.93
C ALA A 60 -4.90 12.26 -19.19
N LYS A 61 -3.74 11.68 -19.54
CA LYS A 61 -2.99 12.04 -20.75
C LYS A 61 -3.74 11.65 -22.02
N GLU A 62 -4.36 10.46 -22.03
CA GLU A 62 -5.14 9.91 -23.14
C GLU A 62 -6.55 9.48 -22.68
N PRO A 63 -7.46 10.43 -22.37
CA PRO A 63 -8.76 10.11 -21.78
C PRO A 63 -9.66 9.21 -22.64
N SER A 64 -9.53 9.29 -23.97
CA SER A 64 -10.31 8.49 -24.92
C SER A 64 -9.84 7.03 -24.98
N ARG A 65 -8.58 6.75 -24.63
CA ARG A 65 -7.98 5.41 -24.63
C ARG A 65 -7.16 5.19 -23.36
N PHE A 66 -7.87 5.24 -22.24
CA PHE A 66 -7.26 5.14 -20.92
C PHE A 66 -6.56 3.79 -20.71
N LYS A 67 -5.26 3.84 -20.43
CA LYS A 67 -4.44 2.67 -20.08
C LYS A 67 -3.87 2.89 -18.68
N TYR A 68 -4.41 2.18 -17.69
CA TYR A 68 -4.08 2.41 -16.28
C TYR A 68 -2.57 2.48 -16.01
N GLY A 69 -1.79 1.50 -16.49
CA GLY A 69 -0.34 1.46 -16.24
C GLY A 69 0.43 2.67 -16.79
N ALA A 70 0.10 3.17 -17.98
CA ALA A 70 0.76 4.34 -18.55
C ALA A 70 0.32 5.63 -17.86
N GLU A 71 -0.97 5.73 -17.53
CA GLU A 71 -1.58 6.90 -16.91
C GLU A 71 -1.13 7.06 -15.46
N ILE A 72 -1.04 5.97 -14.69
CA ILE A 72 -0.58 6.00 -13.29
C ILE A 72 0.90 6.35 -13.20
N LEU A 73 1.73 5.86 -14.14
CA LEU A 73 3.15 6.24 -14.23
C LEU A 73 3.30 7.75 -14.48
N ALA A 74 2.55 8.29 -15.44
CA ALA A 74 2.57 9.73 -15.72
C ALA A 74 2.06 10.55 -14.52
N ALA A 75 0.98 10.11 -13.88
CA ALA A 75 0.43 10.76 -12.70
C ALA A 75 1.39 10.71 -11.51
N TRP A 76 2.13 9.62 -11.32
CA TRP A 76 3.17 9.51 -10.29
C TRP A 76 4.30 10.51 -10.54
N LYS A 77 4.84 10.58 -11.76
CA LYS A 77 5.89 11.55 -12.15
C LYS A 77 5.46 13.00 -11.93
N GLU A 78 4.18 13.29 -12.10
CA GLU A 78 3.60 14.63 -11.99
C GLU A 78 3.01 14.93 -10.59
N GLY A 79 3.12 14.00 -9.62
CA GLY A 79 2.56 14.18 -8.27
C GLY A 79 1.03 14.20 -8.20
N ARG A 80 0.36 13.74 -9.25
CA ARG A 80 -1.09 13.81 -9.46
C ARG A 80 -1.85 12.55 -9.01
N LEU A 81 -1.23 11.65 -8.26
CA LEU A 81 -1.95 10.52 -7.68
C LEU A 81 -3.01 10.98 -6.67
N ALA A 82 -4.07 10.18 -6.53
CA ALA A 82 -5.09 10.35 -5.50
C ALA A 82 -4.47 10.42 -4.10
N LYS A 83 -5.13 11.16 -3.20
CA LYS A 83 -4.58 11.48 -1.88
C LYS A 83 -4.30 10.22 -1.05
N ASP A 84 -5.25 9.29 -1.02
CA ASP A 84 -5.15 8.01 -0.32
C ASP A 84 -3.95 7.19 -0.81
N ILE A 85 -3.75 7.09 -2.13
CA ILE A 85 -2.58 6.40 -2.71
C ILE A 85 -1.28 7.07 -2.27
N LYS A 86 -1.19 8.40 -2.33
CA LYS A 86 0.03 9.13 -1.90
C LYS A 86 0.33 8.94 -0.42
N GLU A 87 -0.69 8.90 0.43
CA GLU A 87 -0.52 8.68 1.86
C GLU A 87 0.01 7.29 2.16
N GLU A 88 -0.48 6.26 1.47
CA GLU A 88 0.03 4.90 1.60
C GLU A 88 1.44 4.75 1.02
N GLN A 89 1.74 5.35 -0.14
CA GLN A 89 3.09 5.36 -0.70
C GLN A 89 4.11 6.02 0.24
N LYS A 90 3.73 7.09 0.94
CA LYS A 90 4.58 7.70 1.99
C LYS A 90 4.85 6.77 3.16
N LYS A 91 3.89 5.92 3.54
CA LYS A 91 4.12 4.92 4.60
C LYS A 91 5.08 3.83 4.12
N VAL A 92 4.92 3.38 2.88
CA VAL A 92 5.81 2.38 2.25
C VAL A 92 7.24 2.92 2.14
N ASP A 93 7.42 4.14 1.64
CA ASP A 93 8.74 4.79 1.48
C ASP A 93 9.48 4.98 2.82
N ARG A 94 8.73 5.18 3.90
CA ARG A 94 9.28 5.30 5.26
C ARG A 94 9.60 3.96 5.93
N ALA A 95 9.08 2.85 5.43
CA ALA A 95 9.12 1.58 6.14
C ALA A 95 10.40 0.79 5.81
N ASP A 96 11.13 0.38 6.86
CA ASP A 96 12.21 -0.61 6.76
C ASP A 96 11.66 -2.05 6.77
N LEU A 97 10.43 -2.22 7.23
CA LEU A 97 9.74 -3.51 7.33
C LEU A 97 8.26 -3.32 7.02
N ILE A 98 7.71 -4.14 6.12
CA ILE A 98 6.26 -4.18 5.84
C ILE A 98 5.71 -5.54 6.25
N ILE A 99 4.66 -5.54 7.06
CA ILE A 99 3.98 -6.74 7.55
C ILE A 99 2.55 -6.73 6.99
N PHE A 100 2.20 -7.78 6.25
CA PHE A 100 0.85 -8.00 5.78
C PHE A 100 0.13 -8.96 6.74
N GLN A 101 -0.89 -8.46 7.44
CA GLN A 101 -1.72 -9.26 8.35
C GLN A 101 -3.10 -9.46 7.72
N PHE A 102 -3.42 -10.71 7.37
CA PHE A 102 -4.69 -11.04 6.72
C PHE A 102 -5.06 -12.52 6.90
N PRO A 103 -6.36 -12.86 6.86
CA PRO A 103 -6.81 -14.24 6.69
C PRO A 103 -6.64 -14.68 5.23
N LEU A 104 -6.18 -15.92 5.01
CA LEU A 104 -6.08 -16.50 3.67
C LEU A 104 -7.49 -16.67 3.07
N TYR A 105 -7.80 -15.94 2.01
CA TYR A 105 -9.07 -16.06 1.28
C TYR A 105 -8.79 -16.52 -0.15
N TRP A 106 -9.46 -17.59 -0.59
CA TRP A 106 -9.30 -18.15 -1.94
C TRP A 106 -7.83 -18.31 -2.37
N PHE A 107 -7.01 -18.90 -1.49
CA PHE A 107 -5.58 -19.12 -1.73
C PHE A 107 -4.77 -17.83 -1.97
N GLY A 108 -5.28 -16.68 -1.51
CA GLY A 108 -4.60 -15.39 -1.68
C GLY A 108 -5.01 -14.33 -0.65
N LEU A 109 -4.75 -13.07 -1.04
CA LEU A 109 -5.07 -11.89 -0.24
C LEU A 109 -6.59 -11.64 -0.24
N PRO A 110 -7.17 -11.10 0.85
CA PRO A 110 -8.49 -10.48 0.79
C PRO A 110 -8.54 -9.41 -0.29
N ALA A 111 -9.68 -9.27 -0.98
CA ALA A 111 -9.83 -8.35 -2.11
C ALA A 111 -9.43 -6.91 -1.78
N ILE A 112 -9.71 -6.44 -0.55
CA ILE A 112 -9.32 -5.09 -0.11
C ILE A 112 -7.81 -4.88 -0.08
N MET A 113 -7.05 -5.91 0.32
CA MET A 113 -5.59 -5.90 0.34
C MET A 113 -5.01 -6.08 -1.06
N LYS A 114 -5.65 -6.90 -1.90
CA LYS A 114 -5.25 -7.01 -3.31
C LYS A 114 -5.35 -5.66 -4.03
N GLY A 115 -6.45 -4.95 -3.81
CA GLY A 115 -6.63 -3.59 -4.33
C GLY A 115 -5.64 -2.58 -3.76
N TRP A 116 -5.28 -2.70 -2.48
CA TRP A 116 -4.20 -1.91 -1.88
C TRP A 116 -2.86 -2.16 -2.60
N VAL A 117 -2.51 -3.42 -2.83
CA VAL A 117 -1.29 -3.79 -3.58
C VAL A 117 -1.33 -3.19 -4.99
N GLU A 118 -2.44 -3.31 -5.71
CA GLU A 118 -2.58 -2.82 -7.08
C GLU A 118 -2.55 -1.29 -7.20
N ARG A 119 -3.19 -0.57 -6.27
CA ARG A 119 -3.29 0.90 -6.29
C ARG A 119 -2.05 1.57 -5.72
N VAL A 120 -1.44 1.01 -4.68
CA VAL A 120 -0.32 1.63 -3.94
C VAL A 120 1.03 1.23 -4.53
N LEU A 121 1.26 -0.07 -4.80
CA LEU A 121 2.50 -0.57 -5.39
C LEU A 121 2.47 -0.43 -6.92
N SER A 122 2.14 0.78 -7.38
CA SER A 122 1.92 1.11 -8.79
C SER A 122 3.23 1.27 -9.57
N MET A 123 3.12 1.18 -10.89
CA MET A 123 4.23 1.50 -11.80
C MET A 123 4.72 2.94 -11.59
N GLY A 124 6.04 3.13 -11.63
CA GLY A 124 6.72 4.38 -11.28
C GLY A 124 7.19 4.40 -9.83
N PHE A 125 6.32 3.99 -8.90
CA PHE A 125 6.65 3.96 -7.47
C PHE A 125 7.36 2.66 -7.06
N ALA A 126 6.69 1.52 -7.24
CA ALA A 126 7.17 0.23 -6.73
C ALA A 126 7.96 -0.58 -7.78
N TYR A 127 7.75 -0.29 -9.06
CA TYR A 127 8.47 -0.95 -10.16
C TYR A 127 8.39 -0.12 -11.45
N SER A 128 9.30 -0.38 -12.37
CA SER A 128 9.19 -0.01 -13.80
C SER A 128 9.65 -1.18 -14.66
N PHE A 129 9.56 -1.07 -15.99
CA PHE A 129 10.16 -2.08 -16.88
C PHE A 129 11.70 -2.14 -16.77
N GLU A 130 12.34 -1.06 -16.29
CA GLU A 130 13.78 -0.99 -16.08
C GLU A 130 14.17 -1.51 -14.68
N THR A 131 13.28 -1.35 -13.69
CA THR A 131 13.52 -1.65 -12.27
C THR A 131 12.49 -2.63 -11.71
N MET A 132 12.48 -3.85 -12.26
CA MET A 132 11.67 -4.97 -11.77
C MET A 132 12.52 -6.12 -11.23
N TYR A 133 11.89 -7.01 -10.46
CA TYR A 133 12.53 -8.18 -9.83
C TYR A 133 13.70 -7.78 -8.92
N SER A 134 14.91 -8.30 -9.18
CA SER A 134 16.12 -8.04 -8.40
C SER A 134 16.66 -6.61 -8.55
N LYS A 135 16.09 -5.80 -9.45
CA LYS A 135 16.44 -4.39 -9.67
C LYS A 135 15.39 -3.42 -9.11
N GLY A 136 14.52 -3.89 -8.22
CA GLY A 136 13.47 -3.07 -7.61
C GLY A 136 14.00 -1.85 -6.86
N PRO A 137 13.17 -0.82 -6.66
CA PRO A 137 13.56 0.43 -6.01
C PRO A 137 13.73 0.30 -4.48
N PHE A 138 13.10 -0.69 -3.86
CA PHE A 138 13.18 -0.93 -2.42
C PHE A 138 14.39 -1.83 -2.08
N LYS A 139 15.21 -1.41 -1.11
CA LYS A 139 16.42 -2.10 -0.66
C LYS A 139 16.36 -2.41 0.82
#